data_AF-A0A139CUH2-F1
#
_entry.id   AF-A0A139CUH2-F1
#
_cell.length_a   1.000
_cell.length_b   1.000
_cell.length_c   1.000
_cell.angle_alpha   90.00
_cell.angle_beta   90.00
_cell.angle_gamma   90.00
#
_symmetry.space_group_name_H-M   'P 1'
#
loop_
_entity.id
_entity.type
_entity.pdbx_description
1 polymer ?
#
loop_
_entity_poly.entity_id
_entity_poly.type
_entity_poly.pdbx_seq_one_letter_code
_entity_poly.pdbx_strand_id
1 'polypeptide(L)'
;MINDPHNQIIHDFLLKNEFFNITESVIERANKISNTKNKNRKKELKEATANLNEQIKKYPLLYNDILLKSIKLQLEFRNKNISEIVNELDETYWSLKESKMTDLRQLEELYPDNKDIKTFPAYTWLLHIRFKLKKSYTSKDESEFRYSNNPILRDRLLGCPMVTPSTWKGNLRFAARKVDDINNEIINRLFGPESNKEENARKGRLYFYPTFFTGKVEKDVITPLSRETRTPVRGPIDMEVVPAGETGDFYLLYFPYPKGKDWKLEEVTEDLNFTVKALQEMFLEYGFSAKKTSGFGVIHEIFEELSLWWDGKNENKNIASGKVKNFEQLHEEIKMGVVK
;
A
#
# COMPACT_ATOMS: atom_id res chain seq x y z
N MET A 1 1.47 18.03 28.29
CA MET A 1 2.47 17.36 27.45
C MET A 1 2.29 15.88 27.69
N ILE A 2 1.63 15.21 26.75
CA ILE A 2 1.10 13.86 26.96
C ILE A 2 2.22 12.86 26.64
N ASN A 3 2.77 12.24 27.69
CA ASN A 3 3.54 11.00 27.58
C ASN A 3 2.57 9.86 27.26
N ASP A 4 2.09 9.82 26.02
CA ASP A 4 1.33 8.67 25.52
C ASP A 4 2.33 7.64 24.97
N PRO A 5 2.40 6.43 25.56
CA PRO A 5 3.27 5.36 25.06
C PRO A 5 3.06 5.07 23.57
N HIS A 6 1.83 5.19 23.05
CA HIS A 6 1.56 4.98 21.62
C HIS A 6 2.23 6.03 20.73
N ASN A 7 2.20 7.30 21.14
CA ASN A 7 2.86 8.36 20.37
C ASN A 7 4.38 8.24 20.41
N GLN A 8 4.94 7.74 21.53
CA GLN A 8 6.37 7.49 21.63
C GLN A 8 6.81 6.30 20.78
N ILE A 9 6.03 5.23 20.73
CA ILE A 9 6.25 4.09 19.83
C ILE A 9 6.18 4.51 18.36
N ILE A 10 5.15 5.28 17.97
CA ILE A 10 5.01 5.79 16.60
C ILE A 10 6.17 6.72 16.23
N HIS A 11 6.60 7.58 17.15
CA HIS A 11 7.74 8.48 16.95
C HIS A 11 9.07 7.70 16.79
N ASP A 12 9.33 6.73 17.66
CA ASP A 12 10.54 5.90 17.60
C ASP A 12 10.55 5.02 16.34
N PHE A 13 9.37 4.58 15.88
CA PHE A 13 9.18 3.84 14.64
C PHE A 13 9.40 4.71 13.38
N LEU A 14 8.88 5.95 13.37
CA LEU A 14 9.11 6.93 12.30
C LEU A 14 10.59 7.23 12.11
N LEU A 15 11.29 7.46 13.22
CA LEU A 15 12.74 7.66 13.20
C LEU A 15 13.45 6.42 12.64
N LYS A 16 13.09 5.21 13.07
CA LYS A 16 13.67 3.99 12.49
C LYS A 16 13.46 3.86 10.98
N ASN A 17 12.38 4.37 10.41
CA ASN A 17 12.09 4.20 8.98
C ASN A 17 12.75 5.23 8.06
N GLU A 18 12.89 6.47 8.50
CA GLU A 18 13.77 7.42 7.80
C GLU A 18 15.23 6.94 7.82
N PHE A 19 15.66 6.30 8.91
CA PHE A 19 16.98 5.66 9.03
C PHE A 19 17.20 4.60 7.95
N PHE A 20 16.24 3.69 7.70
CA PHE A 20 16.39 2.64 6.69
C PHE A 20 16.53 3.20 5.26
N ASN A 21 15.70 4.18 4.89
CA ASN A 21 15.76 4.79 3.56
C ASN A 21 17.11 5.47 3.30
N ILE A 22 17.65 6.16 4.30
CA ILE A 22 18.98 6.79 4.22
C ILE A 22 20.07 5.71 4.13
N THR A 23 19.94 4.62 4.89
CA THR A 23 20.93 3.53 4.92
C THR A 23 20.99 2.78 3.57
N GLU A 24 19.85 2.42 2.98
CA GLU A 24 19.79 1.80 1.64
C GLU A 24 20.45 2.68 0.58
N SER A 25 20.13 3.98 0.60
CA SER A 25 20.74 5.00 -0.24
C SER A 25 22.26 5.05 -0.10
N VAL A 26 22.77 4.93 1.12
CA VAL A 26 24.22 4.92 1.39
C VAL A 26 24.88 3.63 0.90
N ILE A 27 24.26 2.47 1.12
CA ILE A 27 24.76 1.16 0.67
C ILE A 27 24.84 1.11 -0.86
N GLU A 28 23.77 1.52 -1.56
CA GLU A 28 23.71 1.48 -3.03
C GLU A 28 24.77 2.42 -3.65
N ARG A 29 25.00 3.60 -3.03
CA ARG A 29 26.09 4.52 -3.42
C ARG A 29 27.47 3.94 -3.16
N ALA A 30 27.70 3.33 -1.99
CA ALA A 30 28.97 2.69 -1.65
C ALA A 30 29.31 1.57 -2.64
N ASN A 31 28.32 0.76 -3.02
CA ASN A 31 28.44 -0.27 -4.04
C ASN A 31 28.81 0.30 -5.40
N LYS A 32 28.19 1.41 -5.82
CA LYS A 32 28.54 2.08 -7.09
C LYS A 32 29.97 2.62 -7.09
N ILE A 33 30.42 3.19 -5.98
CA ILE A 33 31.79 3.72 -5.80
C ILE A 33 32.83 2.59 -5.75
N SER A 34 32.47 1.43 -5.20
CA SER A 34 33.35 0.25 -5.19
C SER A 34 33.71 -0.21 -6.61
N ASN A 35 32.80 0.03 -7.58
CA ASN A 35 32.90 -0.39 -8.97
C ASN A 35 33.52 0.65 -9.92
N THR A 36 33.82 1.88 -9.48
CA THR A 36 34.45 2.92 -10.34
C THR A 36 35.99 2.89 -10.34
N LYS A 37 36.59 3.18 -11.51
CA LYS A 37 38.07 3.24 -11.68
C LYS A 37 38.70 4.33 -10.81
N ASN A 38 39.86 4.01 -10.24
CA ASN A 38 40.55 4.69 -9.13
C ASN A 38 40.75 6.22 -9.27
N LYS A 39 40.76 6.78 -10.48
CA LYS A 39 41.12 8.19 -10.74
C LYS A 39 40.03 9.21 -10.32
N ASN A 40 38.75 8.80 -10.26
CA ASN A 40 37.62 9.68 -9.88
C ASN A 40 37.03 9.38 -8.49
N ARG A 41 37.44 8.26 -7.88
CA ARG A 41 36.89 7.73 -6.62
C ARG A 41 36.92 8.74 -5.47
N LYS A 42 37.98 9.54 -5.37
CA LYS A 42 38.15 10.55 -4.30
C LYS A 42 37.23 11.76 -4.45
N LYS A 43 36.87 12.13 -5.68
CA LYS A 43 35.94 13.24 -5.97
C LYS A 43 34.50 12.81 -5.74
N GLU A 44 34.12 11.63 -6.25
CA GLU A 44 32.81 11.01 -6.05
C GLU A 44 32.53 10.77 -4.55
N LEU A 45 33.52 10.33 -3.77
CA LEU A 45 33.40 10.22 -2.31
C LEU A 45 33.07 11.56 -1.65
N LYS A 46 33.76 12.62 -2.07
CA LYS A 46 33.65 13.94 -1.44
C LYS A 46 32.28 14.57 -1.72
N GLU A 47 31.77 14.39 -2.94
CA GLU A 47 30.43 14.83 -3.34
C GLU A 47 29.33 14.01 -2.63
N ALA A 48 29.48 12.68 -2.53
CA ALA A 48 28.54 11.83 -1.80
C ALA A 48 28.48 12.18 -0.31
N THR A 49 29.63 12.48 0.31
CA THR A 49 29.72 12.88 1.73
C THR A 49 29.08 14.25 1.96
N ALA A 50 29.27 15.20 1.04
CA ALA A 50 28.67 16.53 1.14
C ALA A 50 27.14 16.50 1.02
N ASN A 51 26.61 15.72 0.07
CA ASN A 51 25.18 15.53 -0.13
C ASN A 51 24.54 14.82 1.09
N LEU A 52 25.23 13.85 1.68
CA LEU A 52 24.77 13.17 2.90
C LEU A 52 24.73 14.14 4.09
N ASN A 53 25.76 14.97 4.28
CA ASN A 53 25.80 15.99 5.32
C ASN A 53 24.67 17.03 5.20
N GLU A 54 24.24 17.34 3.98
CA GLU A 54 23.12 18.23 3.72
C GLU A 54 21.78 17.58 4.09
N GLN A 55 21.60 16.29 3.77
CA GLN A 55 20.44 15.51 4.20
C GLN A 55 20.38 15.36 5.74
N ILE A 56 21.54 15.19 6.39
CA ILE A 56 21.69 15.09 7.86
C ILE A 56 21.22 16.38 8.57
N LYS A 57 21.48 17.56 8.00
CA LYS A 57 21.04 18.84 8.60
C LYS A 57 19.52 19.00 8.67
N LYS A 58 18.77 18.22 7.87
CA LYS A 58 17.31 18.31 7.78
C LYS A 58 16.58 17.47 8.84
N TYR A 59 17.26 16.50 9.48
CA TYR A 59 16.64 15.52 10.40
C TYR A 59 17.50 15.24 11.67
N PRO A 60 17.54 16.16 12.65
CA PRO A 60 18.50 16.13 13.77
C PRO A 60 18.22 15.12 14.91
N LEU A 61 17.07 14.44 14.95
CA LEU A 61 16.72 13.50 16.03
C LEU A 61 17.12 12.03 15.75
N LEU A 62 17.53 11.72 14.52
CA LEU A 62 17.94 10.40 14.02
C LEU A 62 19.37 9.98 14.46
N TYR A 63 19.95 10.75 15.36
CA TYR A 63 21.36 11.17 15.26
C TYR A 63 22.37 10.25 15.94
N ASN A 64 21.99 9.30 16.79
CA ASN A 64 23.02 8.56 17.55
C ASN A 64 23.60 7.36 16.78
N ASP A 65 22.79 6.47 16.21
CA ASP A 65 23.33 5.23 15.63
C ASP A 65 23.85 5.39 14.19
N ILE A 66 23.20 6.16 13.31
CA ILE A 66 23.72 6.44 11.95
C ILE A 66 25.01 7.23 12.05
N LEU A 67 25.05 8.24 12.91
CA LEU A 67 26.23 9.09 13.04
C LEU A 67 27.37 8.29 13.67
N LEU A 68 27.16 7.52 14.73
CA LEU A 68 28.22 6.68 15.30
C LEU A 68 28.73 5.67 14.28
N LYS A 69 27.86 5.05 13.48
CA LYS A 69 28.26 4.04 12.50
C LYS A 69 28.88 4.65 11.24
N SER A 70 28.40 5.79 10.77
CA SER A 70 28.99 6.54 9.64
C SER A 70 30.28 7.28 10.02
N ILE A 71 30.40 7.82 11.24
CA ILE A 71 31.66 8.33 11.81
C ILE A 71 32.65 7.18 11.96
N LYS A 72 32.22 6.01 12.48
CA LYS A 72 33.09 4.83 12.58
C LYS A 72 33.55 4.36 11.20
N LEU A 73 32.68 4.33 10.20
CA LEU A 73 33.03 4.06 8.81
C LEU A 73 33.98 5.11 8.21
N GLN A 74 33.76 6.40 8.46
CA GLN A 74 34.65 7.49 8.03
C GLN A 74 36.02 7.44 8.73
N LEU A 75 36.08 6.98 9.98
CA LEU A 75 37.32 6.74 10.73
C LEU A 75 38.04 5.47 10.25
N GLU A 76 37.31 4.42 9.87
CA GLU A 76 37.82 3.15 9.31
C GLU A 76 38.25 3.24 7.84
N PHE A 77 37.79 4.27 7.09
CA PHE A 77 38.22 4.57 5.71
C PHE A 77 39.72 4.86 5.56
N ARG A 78 40.45 4.99 6.67
CA ARG A 78 41.91 5.01 6.65
C ARG A 78 42.55 3.62 6.48
N ASN A 79 41.87 2.50 6.81
CA ASN A 79 42.50 1.17 6.90
C ASN A 79 41.65 -0.07 6.49
N LYS A 80 40.36 0.02 6.11
CA LYS A 80 39.54 -1.16 5.67
C LYS A 80 39.17 -1.15 4.18
N ASN A 81 38.89 -2.34 3.61
CA ASN A 81 38.44 -2.51 2.22
C ASN A 81 36.94 -2.19 2.08
N ILE A 82 36.52 -1.55 0.98
CA ILE A 82 35.12 -1.11 0.77
C ILE A 82 34.15 -2.29 0.75
N SER A 83 34.56 -3.46 0.26
CA SER A 83 33.71 -4.66 0.25
C SER A 83 33.32 -5.15 1.64
N GLU A 84 34.22 -5.02 2.62
CA GLU A 84 33.95 -5.41 4.02
C GLU A 84 32.95 -4.44 4.67
N ILE A 85 33.08 -3.15 4.35
CA ILE A 85 32.16 -2.09 4.79
C ILE A 85 30.74 -2.32 4.26
N VAL A 86 30.61 -2.70 2.98
CA VAL A 86 29.31 -3.01 2.38
C VAL A 86 28.67 -4.20 3.09
N ASN A 87 29.44 -5.27 3.33
CA ASN A 87 28.92 -6.47 4.00
C ASN A 87 28.48 -6.18 5.45
N GLU A 88 29.25 -5.40 6.23
CA GLU A 88 28.88 -5.02 7.60
C GLU A 88 27.61 -4.12 7.62
N LEU A 89 27.45 -3.24 6.63
CA LEU A 89 26.26 -2.42 6.46
C LEU A 89 25.03 -3.27 6.07
N ASP A 90 25.20 -4.22 5.15
CA ASP A 90 24.15 -5.16 4.76
C ASP A 90 23.73 -6.03 5.95
N GLU A 91 24.67 -6.64 6.69
CA GLU A 91 24.36 -7.44 7.89
C GLU A 91 23.62 -6.63 8.96
N THR A 92 24.04 -5.38 9.19
CA THR A 92 23.35 -4.46 10.10
C THR A 92 21.94 -4.13 9.62
N TYR A 93 21.77 -3.84 8.33
CA TYR A 93 20.48 -3.55 7.72
C TYR A 93 19.53 -4.75 7.87
N TRP A 94 20.01 -5.96 7.59
CA TRP A 94 19.21 -7.19 7.71
C TRP A 94 18.85 -7.50 9.16
N SER A 95 19.78 -7.36 10.10
CA SER A 95 19.50 -7.54 11.54
C SER A 95 18.45 -6.54 12.05
N LEU A 96 18.54 -5.27 11.63
CA LEU A 96 17.54 -4.25 11.97
C LEU A 96 16.19 -4.54 11.29
N LYS A 97 16.18 -5.02 10.05
CA LYS A 97 14.98 -5.41 9.30
C LYS A 97 14.27 -6.61 9.93
N GLU A 98 15.01 -7.61 10.42
CA GLU A 98 14.45 -8.71 11.20
C GLU A 98 13.83 -8.23 12.52
N SER A 99 14.46 -7.26 13.20
CA SER A 99 13.86 -6.64 14.39
C SER A 99 12.54 -5.92 14.09
N LYS A 100 12.42 -5.35 12.87
CA LYS A 100 11.23 -4.66 12.35
C LYS A 100 10.10 -5.63 11.95
N MET A 101 10.41 -6.89 11.61
CA MET A 101 9.39 -7.92 11.38
C MET A 101 8.55 -8.19 12.65
N THR A 102 9.14 -7.96 13.83
CA THR A 102 8.46 -8.04 15.13
C THR A 102 7.37 -6.96 15.30
N ASP A 103 7.52 -5.80 14.64
CA ASP A 103 6.55 -4.67 14.58
C ASP A 103 5.39 -4.91 13.61
N LEU A 104 5.45 -5.91 12.72
CA LEU A 104 4.36 -6.18 11.77
C LEU A 104 3.05 -6.59 12.46
N ARG A 105 3.10 -7.04 13.72
CA ARG A 105 1.91 -7.25 14.56
C ARG A 105 1.14 -5.96 14.83
N GLN A 106 1.79 -4.80 14.75
CA GLN A 106 1.12 -3.48 14.84
C GLN A 106 0.40 -3.10 13.55
N LEU A 107 0.66 -3.76 12.41
CA LEU A 107 -0.13 -3.54 11.19
C LEU A 107 -1.57 -4.02 11.37
N GLU A 108 -1.77 -5.11 12.10
CA GLU A 108 -3.11 -5.62 12.43
C GLU A 108 -3.89 -4.59 13.26
N GLU A 109 -3.21 -3.77 14.08
CA GLU A 109 -3.84 -2.68 14.84
C GLU A 109 -4.28 -1.48 13.96
N LEU A 110 -3.80 -1.38 12.73
CA LEU A 110 -4.22 -0.32 11.78
C LEU A 110 -5.55 -0.65 11.09
N TYR A 111 -5.99 -1.91 11.17
CA TYR A 111 -7.21 -2.39 10.53
C TYR A 111 -8.33 -2.54 11.57
N PRO A 112 -9.58 -2.22 11.21
CA PRO A 112 -10.71 -2.44 12.09
C PRO A 112 -10.93 -3.94 12.28
N ASP A 113 -11.20 -4.37 13.51
CA ASP A 113 -11.53 -5.75 13.84
C ASP A 113 -13.04 -5.95 14.11
N ASN A 114 -13.42 -7.19 14.41
CA ASN A 114 -14.80 -7.54 14.70
C ASN A 114 -15.37 -6.92 16.00
N LYS A 115 -14.52 -6.46 16.93
CA LYS A 115 -14.92 -5.78 18.17
C LYS A 115 -15.23 -4.33 17.88
N ASP A 116 -14.47 -3.68 16.99
CA ASP A 116 -14.73 -2.30 16.57
C ASP A 116 -16.12 -2.16 15.95
N ILE A 117 -16.54 -3.15 15.17
CA ILE A 117 -17.85 -3.15 14.50
C ILE A 117 -19.02 -3.06 15.49
N LYS A 118 -18.87 -3.62 16.69
CA LYS A 118 -19.92 -3.55 17.73
C LYS A 118 -20.16 -2.13 18.23
N THR A 119 -19.21 -1.22 18.00
CA THR A 119 -19.33 0.19 18.37
C THR A 119 -19.86 1.06 17.22
N PHE A 120 -19.93 0.50 16.00
CA PHE A 120 -20.42 1.21 14.84
C PHE A 120 -21.94 1.30 14.80
N PRO A 121 -22.51 2.27 14.06
CA PRO A 121 -23.95 2.35 13.90
C PRO A 121 -24.53 1.11 13.21
N ALA A 122 -25.75 0.73 13.59
CA ALA A 122 -26.48 -0.37 12.96
C ALA A 122 -26.46 -0.28 11.42
N TYR A 123 -26.39 -1.45 10.79
CA TYR A 123 -26.29 -1.66 9.34
C TYR A 123 -24.94 -1.24 8.72
N THR A 124 -23.92 -1.14 9.56
CA THR A 124 -22.52 -1.07 9.13
C THR A 124 -22.05 -2.47 8.77
N TRP A 125 -21.27 -2.56 7.69
CA TRP A 125 -20.57 -3.79 7.34
C TRP A 125 -19.10 -3.52 7.05
N LEU A 126 -18.27 -4.49 7.40
CA LEU A 126 -16.84 -4.50 7.12
C LEU A 126 -16.53 -5.73 6.28
N LEU A 127 -15.90 -5.50 5.13
CA LEU A 127 -15.40 -6.55 4.25
C LEU A 127 -13.88 -6.56 4.31
N HIS A 128 -13.34 -7.74 4.61
CA HIS A 128 -11.91 -8.04 4.53
C HIS A 128 -11.69 -9.16 3.51
N ILE A 129 -10.77 -8.93 2.59
CA ILE A 129 -10.32 -9.91 1.61
C ILE A 129 -8.80 -9.95 1.66
N ARG A 130 -8.24 -11.10 2.03
CA ARG A 130 -6.82 -11.39 1.82
C ARG A 130 -6.65 -12.02 0.45
N PHE A 131 -6.03 -11.28 -0.45
CA PHE A 131 -5.86 -11.67 -1.84
C PHE A 131 -4.41 -12.02 -2.16
N LYS A 132 -4.21 -12.77 -3.25
CA LYS A 132 -2.92 -13.04 -3.86
C LYS A 132 -2.84 -12.41 -5.24
N LEU A 133 -1.77 -11.67 -5.53
CA LEU A 133 -1.55 -11.05 -6.83
C LEU A 133 -1.35 -12.12 -7.91
N LYS A 134 -2.16 -12.09 -8.98
CA LYS A 134 -1.96 -12.90 -10.19
C LYS A 134 -0.97 -12.23 -11.14
N LYS A 135 -0.98 -10.90 -11.17
CA LYS A 135 -0.01 -10.07 -11.90
C LYS A 135 0.55 -9.01 -10.98
N SER A 136 1.79 -8.61 -11.25
CA SER A 136 2.52 -7.65 -10.44
C SER A 136 1.73 -6.36 -10.21
N TYR A 137 1.96 -5.73 -9.06
CA TYR A 137 1.41 -4.42 -8.72
C TYR A 137 2.51 -3.37 -8.76
N THR A 138 2.17 -2.22 -9.35
CA THR A 138 3.00 -1.02 -9.28
C THR A 138 2.13 0.22 -9.12
N SER A 139 2.69 1.24 -8.51
CA SER A 139 2.15 2.56 -8.34
C SER A 139 3.29 3.56 -8.52
N LYS A 140 2.97 4.81 -8.81
CA LYS A 140 3.99 5.85 -8.94
C LYS A 140 4.13 6.55 -7.60
N ASP A 141 5.32 6.49 -7.02
CA ASP A 141 5.69 7.47 -5.99
C ASP A 141 6.16 8.76 -6.66
N GLU A 142 5.68 9.90 -6.17
CA GLU A 142 6.08 11.23 -6.63
C GLU A 142 7.04 11.91 -5.66
N SER A 143 7.50 11.22 -4.62
CA SER A 143 8.47 11.78 -3.69
C SER A 143 9.81 12.08 -4.38
N GLU A 144 10.31 13.30 -4.19
CA GLU A 144 11.50 13.84 -4.86
C GLU A 144 12.83 13.16 -4.45
N PHE A 145 12.80 12.24 -3.48
CA PHE A 145 13.99 11.73 -2.79
C PHE A 145 14.28 10.25 -3.03
N ARG A 146 13.72 9.62 -4.09
CA ARG A 146 13.98 8.21 -4.41
C ARG A 146 14.91 8.04 -5.61
N TYR A 147 15.88 7.14 -5.44
CA TYR A 147 16.94 6.87 -6.44
C TYR A 147 16.47 6.06 -7.63
N SER A 148 15.42 5.24 -7.48
CA SER A 148 14.80 4.53 -8.59
C SER A 148 14.05 5.51 -9.48
N ASN A 149 14.23 5.42 -10.80
CA ASN A 149 13.54 6.28 -11.76
C ASN A 149 12.00 6.18 -11.69
N ASN A 150 11.47 5.01 -11.34
CA ASN A 150 10.04 4.78 -11.14
C ASN A 150 9.82 4.00 -9.83
N PRO A 151 9.86 4.69 -8.67
CA PRO A 151 9.66 4.05 -7.39
C PRO A 151 8.20 3.67 -7.20
N ILE A 152 7.98 2.55 -6.50
CA ILE A 152 6.64 2.20 -6.03
C ILE A 152 6.24 3.08 -4.86
N LEU A 153 4.97 3.50 -4.79
CA LEU A 153 4.46 4.25 -3.65
C LEU A 153 4.59 3.43 -2.37
N ARG A 154 5.18 4.03 -1.35
CA ARG A 154 5.32 3.42 -0.02
C ARG A 154 4.70 4.32 1.02
N ASP A 155 4.18 3.70 2.06
CA ASP A 155 3.73 4.42 3.24
C ASP A 155 4.90 5.17 3.88
N ARG A 156 4.64 6.38 4.36
CA ARG A 156 5.68 7.22 4.98
C ARG A 156 6.09 6.70 6.34
N LEU A 157 5.12 6.16 7.08
CA LEU A 157 5.33 5.66 8.42
C LEU A 157 6.11 4.35 8.35
N LEU A 158 5.64 3.35 7.60
CA LEU A 158 6.13 1.97 7.57
C LEU A 158 7.25 1.72 6.55
N GLY A 159 7.32 2.53 5.49
CA GLY A 159 8.20 2.27 4.34
C GLY A 159 7.77 1.08 3.48
N CYS A 160 6.64 0.44 3.78
CA CYS A 160 6.11 -0.67 2.99
C CYS A 160 5.47 -0.16 1.69
N PRO A 161 5.64 -0.83 0.54
CA PRO A 161 4.84 -0.56 -0.64
C PRO A 161 3.36 -0.64 -0.29
N MET A 162 2.56 0.28 -0.84
CA MET A 162 1.15 0.34 -0.49
C MET A 162 0.22 0.60 -1.66
N VAL A 163 -1.03 0.21 -1.46
CA VAL A 163 -2.18 0.76 -2.18
C VAL A 163 -2.85 1.75 -1.24
N THR A 164 -2.97 3.02 -1.66
CA THR A 164 -3.61 4.03 -0.82
C THR A 164 -5.13 3.91 -0.83
N PRO A 165 -5.83 4.45 0.20
CA PRO A 165 -7.29 4.57 0.18
C PRO A 165 -7.83 5.27 -1.07
N SER A 166 -7.16 6.31 -1.55
CA SER A 166 -7.59 7.04 -2.75
C SER A 166 -7.37 6.23 -4.03
N THR A 167 -6.29 5.45 -4.13
CA THR A 167 -6.06 4.50 -5.22
C THR A 167 -7.14 3.43 -5.24
N TRP A 168 -7.48 2.84 -4.09
CA TRP A 168 -8.58 1.88 -3.99
C TRP A 168 -9.91 2.49 -4.43
N LYS A 169 -10.27 3.65 -3.86
CA LYS A 169 -11.49 4.38 -4.19
C LYS A 169 -11.59 4.66 -5.70
N GLY A 170 -10.51 5.16 -6.30
CA GLY A 170 -10.48 5.50 -7.73
C GLY A 170 -10.65 4.28 -8.63
N ASN A 171 -9.97 3.18 -8.31
CA ASN A 171 -10.08 1.94 -9.08
C ASN A 171 -11.45 1.28 -8.93
N LEU A 172 -11.98 1.22 -7.70
CA LEU A 172 -13.29 0.62 -7.47
C LEU A 172 -14.41 1.45 -8.09
N ARG A 173 -14.32 2.79 -8.01
CA ARG A 173 -15.27 3.69 -8.70
C ARG A 173 -15.22 3.52 -10.21
N PHE A 174 -14.03 3.32 -10.78
CA PHE A 174 -13.89 3.02 -12.20
C PHE A 174 -14.56 1.70 -12.57
N ALA A 175 -14.31 0.64 -11.80
CA ALA A 175 -14.93 -0.67 -12.03
C ALA A 175 -16.45 -0.65 -11.84
N ALA A 176 -16.95 0.10 -10.85
CA ALA A 176 -18.38 0.30 -10.63
C ALA A 176 -19.11 0.89 -11.84
N ARG A 177 -18.44 1.71 -12.65
CA ARG A 177 -18.97 2.26 -13.91
C ARG A 177 -18.99 1.27 -15.07
N LYS A 178 -18.43 0.08 -14.87
CA LYS A 178 -18.35 -0.99 -15.87
C LYS A 178 -19.28 -2.16 -15.58
N VAL A 179 -19.95 -2.16 -14.43
CA VAL A 179 -20.98 -3.14 -14.09
C VAL A 179 -22.17 -2.95 -15.05
N ASP A 180 -22.69 -4.04 -15.62
CA ASP A 180 -23.74 -4.05 -16.67
C ASP A 180 -25.04 -3.32 -16.27
N ASP A 181 -25.33 -3.23 -14.98
CA ASP A 181 -26.49 -2.52 -14.42
C ASP A 181 -26.05 -1.25 -13.70
N ILE A 182 -25.54 -0.28 -14.48
CA ILE A 182 -24.97 0.94 -13.93
C ILE A 182 -26.05 1.79 -13.23
N ASN A 183 -25.90 1.96 -11.92
CA ASN A 183 -26.75 2.83 -11.14
C ASN A 183 -25.95 4.02 -10.60
N ASN A 184 -26.08 5.16 -11.29
CA ASN A 184 -25.36 6.40 -10.91
C ASN A 184 -25.76 6.91 -9.51
N GLU A 185 -26.98 6.64 -9.05
CA GLU A 185 -27.41 7.00 -7.71
C GLU A 185 -26.65 6.17 -6.65
N ILE A 186 -26.56 4.85 -6.85
CA ILE A 186 -25.76 3.96 -5.98
C ILE A 186 -24.28 4.36 -6.01
N ILE A 187 -23.71 4.64 -7.18
CA ILE A 187 -22.31 5.10 -7.29
C ILE A 187 -22.10 6.40 -6.50
N ASN A 188 -22.99 7.38 -6.64
CA ASN A 188 -22.87 8.63 -5.88
C ASN A 188 -23.06 8.41 -4.37
N ARG A 189 -23.95 7.51 -3.97
CA ARG A 189 -24.19 7.12 -2.58
C ARG A 189 -22.97 6.44 -1.94
N LEU A 190 -22.35 5.52 -2.66
CA LEU A 190 -21.17 4.77 -2.22
C LEU A 190 -19.90 5.64 -2.17
N PHE A 191 -19.61 6.40 -3.24
CA PHE A 191 -18.33 7.10 -3.40
C PHE A 191 -18.38 8.59 -3.07
N GLY A 192 -19.57 9.20 -3.01
CA GLY A 192 -19.78 10.64 -2.99
C GLY A 192 -19.65 11.27 -4.40
N PRO A 193 -20.02 12.56 -4.56
CA PRO A 193 -19.93 13.26 -5.84
C PRO A 193 -18.46 13.41 -6.32
N GLU A 194 -18.26 13.61 -7.63
CA GLU A 194 -16.92 13.84 -8.21
C GLU A 194 -16.39 15.26 -8.00
N SER A 195 -17.29 16.24 -7.88
CA SER A 195 -16.94 17.63 -7.66
C SER A 195 -17.34 18.05 -6.25
N ASN A 196 -16.37 18.53 -5.46
CA ASN A 196 -16.62 19.25 -4.20
C ASN A 196 -17.19 20.67 -4.44
N LYS A 197 -17.81 20.92 -5.61
CA LYS A 197 -18.30 22.26 -6.00
C LYS A 197 -19.65 22.59 -5.35
N GLU A 198 -20.30 21.62 -4.72
CA GLU A 198 -21.53 21.83 -3.96
C GLU A 198 -21.19 21.96 -2.48
N GLU A 199 -21.60 23.07 -1.86
CA GLU A 199 -21.44 23.38 -0.43
C GLU A 199 -22.05 22.29 0.49
N ASN A 200 -22.91 21.43 -0.05
CA ASN A 200 -23.59 20.33 0.63
C ASN A 200 -23.26 18.94 0.04
N ALA A 201 -22.12 18.79 -0.64
CA ALA A 201 -21.67 17.53 -1.22
C ALA A 201 -21.62 16.43 -0.15
N ARG A 202 -22.55 15.47 -0.23
CA ARG A 202 -22.63 14.36 0.73
C ARG A 202 -21.43 13.43 0.55
N LYS A 203 -20.72 13.15 1.65
CA LYS A 203 -19.66 12.14 1.68
C LYS A 203 -20.23 10.77 1.29
N GLY A 204 -19.45 9.98 0.56
CA GLY A 204 -19.81 8.61 0.23
C GLY A 204 -19.86 7.70 1.46
N ARG A 205 -20.59 6.60 1.34
CA ARG A 205 -20.76 5.57 2.38
C ARG A 205 -19.59 4.61 2.53
N LEU A 206 -18.69 4.54 1.54
CA LEU A 206 -17.52 3.66 1.55
C LEU A 206 -16.26 4.34 2.11
N TYR A 207 -15.57 3.59 2.98
CA TYR A 207 -14.34 3.97 3.65
C TYR A 207 -13.28 2.92 3.34
N PHE A 208 -12.19 3.36 2.71
CA PHE A 208 -11.12 2.51 2.22
C PHE A 208 -9.93 2.57 3.17
N TYR A 209 -9.36 1.41 3.46
CA TYR A 209 -8.13 1.29 4.22
C TYR A 209 -6.95 1.07 3.27
N PRO A 210 -5.73 1.51 3.65
CA PRO A 210 -4.54 1.21 2.88
C PRO A 210 -4.25 -0.29 2.89
N THR A 211 -3.67 -0.80 1.81
CA THR A 211 -3.07 -2.14 1.80
C THR A 211 -1.56 -1.98 1.86
N PHE A 212 -0.91 -2.63 2.82
CA PHE A 212 0.55 -2.65 2.92
C PHE A 212 1.09 -4.00 2.44
N PHE A 213 2.08 -3.97 1.55
CA PHE A 213 2.80 -5.17 1.13
C PHE A 213 4.06 -5.33 1.98
N THR A 214 4.17 -6.46 2.66
CA THR A 214 5.31 -6.80 3.53
C THR A 214 6.31 -7.75 2.87
N GLY A 215 5.91 -8.33 1.73
CA GLY A 215 6.73 -9.22 0.92
C GLY A 215 7.78 -8.50 0.08
N LYS A 216 8.26 -9.19 -0.97
CA LYS A 216 9.39 -8.70 -1.77
C LYS A 216 8.96 -7.56 -2.70
N VAL A 217 9.94 -6.70 -3.00
CA VAL A 217 9.86 -5.71 -4.09
C VAL A 217 10.93 -6.06 -5.10
N GLU A 218 10.55 -6.12 -6.36
CA GLU A 218 11.43 -6.45 -7.47
C GLU A 218 11.55 -5.27 -8.44
N LYS A 219 12.60 -5.28 -9.27
CA LYS A 219 12.74 -4.37 -10.40
C LYS A 219 12.22 -5.09 -11.64
N ASP A 220 11.17 -4.55 -12.24
CA ASP A 220 10.64 -4.97 -13.54
C ASP A 220 11.07 -3.99 -14.62
N VAL A 221 11.06 -4.42 -15.88
CA VAL A 221 11.57 -3.65 -17.01
C VAL A 221 10.53 -3.60 -18.12
N ILE A 222 10.04 -2.39 -18.42
CA ILE A 222 9.13 -2.16 -19.54
C ILE A 222 9.87 -1.49 -20.69
N THR A 223 9.82 -2.09 -21.87
CA THR A 223 10.34 -1.49 -23.10
C THR A 223 9.16 -1.02 -23.98
N PRO A 224 8.90 0.29 -24.09
CA PRO A 224 7.82 0.81 -24.91
C PRO A 224 8.09 0.58 -26.39
N LEU A 225 7.18 -0.10 -27.07
CA LEU A 225 7.25 -0.37 -28.51
C LEU A 225 6.36 0.59 -29.30
N SER A 226 6.83 0.98 -30.48
CA SER A 226 6.05 1.74 -31.45
C SER A 226 4.92 0.85 -31.96
N ARG A 227 3.71 1.39 -32.05
CA ARG A 227 2.57 0.63 -32.59
C ARG A 227 2.71 0.35 -34.09
N GLU A 228 3.38 1.24 -34.82
CA GLU A 228 3.57 1.13 -36.28
C GLU A 228 4.68 0.14 -36.63
N THR A 229 5.83 0.26 -35.98
CA THR A 229 7.03 -0.50 -36.35
C THR A 229 7.31 -1.69 -35.43
N ARG A 230 6.59 -1.80 -34.31
CA ARG A 230 6.85 -2.76 -33.21
C ARG A 230 8.29 -2.72 -32.66
N THR A 231 9.04 -1.64 -32.94
CA THR A 231 10.41 -1.42 -32.44
C THR A 231 10.41 -0.56 -31.18
N PRO A 232 11.45 -0.67 -30.33
CA PRO A 232 11.58 0.19 -29.15
C PRO A 232 11.59 1.68 -29.52
N VAL A 233 10.70 2.47 -28.92
CA VAL A 233 10.65 3.94 -29.08
C VAL A 233 11.66 4.61 -28.15
N ARG A 234 11.90 3.98 -27.00
CA ARG A 234 12.90 4.39 -26.01
C ARG A 234 13.49 3.15 -25.36
N GLY A 235 14.61 3.35 -24.67
CA GLY A 235 15.28 2.30 -23.92
C GLY A 235 14.40 1.67 -22.84
N PRO A 236 14.83 0.52 -22.29
CA PRO A 236 14.11 -0.17 -21.22
C PRO A 236 13.92 0.75 -20.00
N ILE A 237 12.77 0.65 -19.38
CA ILE A 237 12.38 1.48 -18.24
C ILE A 237 12.24 0.58 -17.02
N ASP A 238 13.18 0.73 -16.11
CA ASP A 238 13.12 0.04 -14.83
C ASP A 238 12.02 0.64 -13.96
N MET A 239 11.25 -0.23 -13.32
CA MET A 239 10.24 0.16 -12.36
C MET A 239 10.17 -0.83 -11.21
N GLU A 240 9.88 -0.30 -10.02
CA GLU A 240 9.65 -1.15 -8.87
C GLU A 240 8.24 -1.74 -8.90
N VAL A 241 8.16 -3.02 -8.58
CA VAL A 241 6.91 -3.77 -8.54
C VAL A 241 6.84 -4.64 -7.30
N VAL A 242 5.64 -4.84 -6.78
CA VAL A 242 5.33 -6.01 -5.96
C VAL A 242 5.06 -7.15 -6.94
N PRO A 243 5.85 -8.24 -6.93
CA PRO A 243 5.72 -9.31 -7.90
C PRO A 243 4.41 -10.09 -7.73
N ALA A 244 4.04 -10.84 -8.77
CA ALA A 244 2.96 -11.80 -8.69
C ALA A 244 3.24 -12.86 -7.60
N GLY A 245 2.18 -13.36 -6.97
CA GLY A 245 2.24 -14.31 -5.88
C GLY A 245 2.32 -13.69 -4.49
N GLU A 246 2.62 -12.39 -4.37
CA GLU A 246 2.56 -11.69 -3.10
C GLU A 246 1.11 -11.47 -2.64
N THR A 247 0.92 -11.44 -1.32
CA THR A 247 -0.40 -11.26 -0.70
C THR A 247 -0.62 -9.84 -0.21
N GLY A 248 -1.87 -9.40 -0.19
CA GLY A 248 -2.27 -8.15 0.44
C GLY A 248 -3.66 -8.25 1.07
N ASP A 249 -3.90 -7.38 2.03
CA ASP A 249 -5.17 -7.28 2.75
C ASP A 249 -5.97 -6.07 2.25
N PHE A 250 -7.17 -6.33 1.75
CA PHE A 250 -8.13 -5.32 1.35
C PHE A 250 -9.21 -5.19 2.41
N TYR A 251 -9.34 -4.01 3.00
CA TYR A 251 -10.40 -3.68 3.97
C TYR A 251 -11.29 -2.56 3.42
N LEU A 252 -12.60 -2.81 3.44
CA LEU A 252 -13.63 -1.88 3.02
C LEU A 252 -14.73 -1.80 4.05
N LEU A 253 -14.92 -0.61 4.62
CA LEU A 253 -15.94 -0.33 5.60
C LEU A 253 -17.06 0.49 4.96
N TYR A 254 -18.29 0.07 5.19
CA TYR A 254 -19.47 0.81 4.79
C TYR A 254 -20.19 1.36 6.00
N PHE A 255 -20.44 2.66 5.99
CA PHE A 255 -21.35 3.29 6.93
C PHE A 255 -22.64 3.69 6.21
N PRO A 256 -23.84 3.40 6.76
CA PRO A 256 -25.12 3.78 6.15
C PRO A 256 -25.40 5.30 6.18
N TYR A 257 -24.41 6.10 6.58
CA TYR A 257 -24.50 7.54 6.69
C TYR A 257 -23.59 8.24 5.65
N PRO A 258 -24.01 9.39 5.12
CA PRO A 258 -25.25 10.12 5.44
C PRO A 258 -26.51 9.43 4.89
N LYS A 259 -27.57 9.39 5.71
CA LYS A 259 -28.89 8.92 5.29
C LYS A 259 -29.57 10.01 4.47
N GLY A 260 -30.10 9.64 3.31
CA GLY A 260 -30.94 10.53 2.51
C GLY A 260 -32.28 10.81 3.19
N LYS A 261 -33.02 11.80 2.69
CA LYS A 261 -34.37 12.12 3.18
C LYS A 261 -35.32 10.92 3.01
N ASP A 262 -35.12 10.17 1.93
CA ASP A 262 -35.89 8.97 1.56
C ASP A 262 -35.09 7.68 1.81
N TRP A 263 -34.21 7.68 2.82
CA TRP A 263 -33.40 6.50 3.14
C TRP A 263 -34.27 5.29 3.47
N LYS A 264 -33.92 4.16 2.85
CA LYS A 264 -34.57 2.86 3.03
C LYS A 264 -33.55 1.83 3.47
N LEU A 265 -33.97 0.83 4.23
CA LEU A 265 -33.06 -0.20 4.72
C LEU A 265 -32.54 -1.07 3.56
N GLU A 266 -33.38 -1.25 2.55
CA GLU A 266 -33.09 -1.98 1.31
C GLU A 266 -31.86 -1.41 0.59
N GLU A 267 -31.58 -0.11 0.74
CA GLU A 267 -30.38 0.53 0.18
C GLU A 267 -29.09 -0.13 0.67
N VAL A 268 -29.03 -0.61 1.92
CA VAL A 268 -27.81 -1.22 2.49
C VAL A 268 -27.46 -2.51 1.75
N THR A 269 -28.49 -3.31 1.47
CA THR A 269 -28.39 -4.56 0.73
C THR A 269 -28.05 -4.31 -0.74
N GLU A 270 -28.72 -3.34 -1.37
CA GLU A 270 -28.43 -2.92 -2.75
C GLU A 270 -26.98 -2.45 -2.88
N ASP A 271 -26.54 -1.60 -1.94
CA ASP A 271 -25.19 -1.05 -1.86
C ASP A 271 -24.14 -2.17 -1.71
N LEU A 272 -24.38 -3.16 -0.84
CA LEU A 272 -23.49 -4.30 -0.68
C LEU A 272 -23.40 -5.15 -1.95
N ASN A 273 -24.54 -5.54 -2.53
CA ASN A 273 -24.58 -6.35 -3.74
C ASN A 273 -23.87 -5.67 -4.91
N PHE A 274 -24.15 -4.38 -5.13
CA PHE A 274 -23.51 -3.60 -6.17
C PHE A 274 -22.00 -3.46 -5.92
N THR A 275 -21.60 -3.23 -4.66
CA THR A 275 -20.18 -3.13 -4.29
C THR A 275 -19.43 -4.43 -4.60
N VAL A 276 -20.00 -5.59 -4.28
CA VAL A 276 -19.34 -6.88 -4.57
C VAL A 276 -19.21 -7.14 -6.07
N LYS A 277 -20.21 -6.78 -6.88
CA LYS A 277 -20.09 -6.83 -8.35
C LYS A 277 -18.94 -5.94 -8.85
N ALA A 278 -18.87 -4.70 -8.35
CA ALA A 278 -17.80 -3.78 -8.72
C ALA A 278 -16.41 -4.26 -8.25
N LEU A 279 -16.32 -4.89 -7.07
CA LEU A 279 -15.09 -5.49 -6.57
C LEU A 279 -14.63 -6.64 -7.47
N GLN A 280 -15.54 -7.52 -7.90
CA GLN A 280 -15.23 -8.62 -8.82
C GLN A 280 -14.63 -8.09 -10.13
N GLU A 281 -15.27 -7.10 -10.76
CA GLU A 281 -14.75 -6.43 -11.95
C GLU A 281 -13.36 -5.81 -11.72
N MET A 282 -13.20 -5.08 -10.60
CA MET A 282 -11.93 -4.46 -10.26
C MET A 282 -10.81 -5.49 -10.06
N PHE A 283 -11.09 -6.57 -9.35
CA PHE A 283 -10.07 -7.52 -8.92
C PHE A 283 -9.68 -8.53 -10.01
N LEU A 284 -10.64 -8.99 -10.82
CA LEU A 284 -10.44 -10.07 -11.77
C LEU A 284 -10.18 -9.60 -13.20
N GLU A 285 -10.73 -8.45 -13.60
CA GLU A 285 -10.64 -7.95 -14.98
C GLU A 285 -9.73 -6.72 -15.08
N TYR A 286 -10.08 -5.63 -14.38
CA TYR A 286 -9.41 -4.35 -14.58
C TYR A 286 -8.10 -4.18 -13.81
N GLY A 287 -7.99 -4.81 -12.64
CA GLY A 287 -6.91 -4.60 -11.69
C GLY A 287 -6.92 -3.23 -11.00
N PHE A 288 -5.99 -3.03 -10.06
CA PHE A 288 -5.89 -1.80 -9.25
C PHE A 288 -4.52 -1.10 -9.30
N SER A 289 -3.67 -1.43 -10.29
CA SER A 289 -2.33 -0.84 -10.46
C SER A 289 -2.33 0.43 -11.33
N ALA A 290 -1.23 1.19 -11.36
CA ALA A 290 -1.03 2.25 -12.36
C ALA A 290 -0.96 1.74 -13.82
N LYS A 291 -0.71 0.44 -14.03
CA LYS A 291 -0.53 -0.18 -15.37
C LYS A 291 -1.63 -1.20 -15.73
N LYS A 292 -2.89 -0.89 -15.39
CA LYS A 292 -4.06 -1.76 -15.65
C LYS A 292 -4.20 -2.25 -17.08
N THR A 293 -3.89 -1.40 -18.07
CA THR A 293 -3.98 -1.77 -19.49
C THR A 293 -3.01 -2.90 -19.90
N SER A 294 -1.97 -3.14 -19.09
CA SER A 294 -1.04 -4.27 -19.24
C SER A 294 -1.42 -5.45 -18.31
N GLY A 295 -2.55 -5.36 -17.61
CA GLY A 295 -3.07 -6.35 -16.68
C GLY A 295 -2.48 -6.30 -15.27
N PHE A 296 -1.71 -5.27 -14.90
CA PHE A 296 -1.12 -5.18 -13.56
C PHE A 296 -2.18 -5.01 -12.48
N GLY A 297 -1.92 -5.59 -11.29
CA GLY A 297 -2.80 -5.50 -10.13
C GLY A 297 -4.08 -6.33 -10.24
N VAL A 298 -4.11 -7.36 -11.08
CA VAL A 298 -5.15 -8.40 -11.08
C VAL A 298 -4.79 -9.47 -10.06
N ILE A 299 -5.80 -10.02 -9.36
CA ILE A 299 -5.60 -11.05 -8.32
C ILE A 299 -6.00 -12.44 -8.81
N HIS A 300 -5.65 -13.47 -8.05
CA HIS A 300 -6.20 -14.80 -8.23
C HIS A 300 -7.69 -14.83 -7.86
N GLU A 301 -8.46 -15.68 -8.55
CA GLU A 301 -9.91 -15.86 -8.29
C GLU A 301 -10.21 -16.42 -6.89
N ILE A 302 -9.25 -17.12 -6.31
CA ILE A 302 -9.34 -17.71 -4.99
C ILE A 302 -8.67 -16.76 -3.99
N PHE A 303 -9.42 -16.36 -2.96
CA PHE A 303 -8.93 -15.61 -1.82
C PHE A 303 -8.20 -16.53 -0.85
N GLU A 304 -7.18 -16.00 -0.19
CA GLU A 304 -6.52 -16.68 0.93
C GLU A 304 -7.44 -16.66 2.16
N GLU A 305 -8.14 -15.54 2.36
CA GLU A 305 -9.09 -15.35 3.45
C GLU A 305 -10.18 -14.34 3.04
N LEU A 306 -11.39 -14.55 3.54
CA LEU A 306 -12.48 -13.59 3.44
C LEU A 306 -13.27 -13.55 4.74
N SER A 307 -13.51 -12.33 5.20
CA SER A 307 -14.40 -12.04 6.32
C SER A 307 -15.38 -10.93 5.94
N LEU A 308 -16.68 -11.20 6.09
CA LEU A 308 -17.75 -10.20 5.97
C LEU A 308 -18.51 -10.12 7.29
N TRP A 309 -18.32 -9.02 7.99
CA TRP A 309 -19.03 -8.71 9.22
C TRP A 309 -20.15 -7.71 8.97
N TRP A 310 -21.29 -7.93 9.60
CA TRP A 310 -22.47 -7.09 9.44
C TRP A 310 -23.20 -6.95 10.77
N ASP A 311 -23.52 -5.72 11.16
CA ASP A 311 -24.37 -5.43 12.31
C ASP A 311 -25.83 -5.22 11.87
N GLY A 312 -26.66 -6.26 11.97
CA GLY A 312 -28.09 -6.17 11.77
C GLY A 312 -28.75 -5.85 13.10
N LYS A 313 -29.77 -4.96 13.12
CA LYS A 313 -30.43 -4.35 14.29
C LYS A 313 -30.65 -5.20 15.56
N ASN A 314 -30.57 -6.54 15.52
CA ASN A 314 -30.67 -7.43 16.68
C ASN A 314 -29.72 -8.65 16.68
N GLU A 315 -28.88 -8.88 15.66
CA GLU A 315 -27.96 -10.03 15.63
C GLU A 315 -26.69 -9.68 14.83
N ASN A 316 -25.54 -9.60 15.51
CA ASN A 316 -24.23 -9.61 14.85
C ASN A 316 -24.05 -10.96 14.16
N LYS A 317 -24.18 -10.99 12.83
CA LYS A 317 -23.94 -12.19 12.04
C LYS A 317 -22.63 -12.02 11.29
N ASN A 318 -21.72 -12.96 11.50
CA ASN A 318 -20.62 -13.18 10.58
C ASN A 318 -21.21 -13.90 9.36
N ILE A 319 -21.45 -13.17 8.29
CA ILE A 319 -22.20 -13.68 7.11
C ILE A 319 -21.32 -14.62 6.31
N ALA A 320 -20.01 -14.34 6.24
CA ALA A 320 -19.04 -15.20 5.59
C ALA A 320 -17.71 -15.14 6.34
N SER A 321 -17.33 -16.26 6.98
CA SER A 321 -15.96 -16.47 7.45
C SER A 321 -15.47 -17.87 7.11
N GLY A 322 -14.24 -17.95 6.58
CA GLY A 322 -13.47 -19.18 6.38
C GLY A 322 -13.95 -20.17 5.31
N LYS A 323 -15.21 -20.10 4.84
CA LYS A 323 -15.76 -21.01 3.81
C LYS A 323 -15.86 -20.38 2.42
N VAL A 324 -16.06 -19.07 2.34
CA VAL A 324 -16.14 -18.34 1.07
C VAL A 324 -14.73 -18.10 0.55
N LYS A 325 -14.47 -18.57 -0.66
CA LYS A 325 -13.14 -18.54 -1.29
C LYS A 325 -13.08 -17.69 -2.55
N ASN A 326 -14.21 -17.28 -3.10
CA ASN A 326 -14.26 -16.52 -4.35
C ASN A 326 -15.51 -15.63 -4.40
N PHE A 327 -15.60 -14.79 -5.44
CA PHE A 327 -16.73 -13.88 -5.63
C PHE A 327 -18.06 -14.59 -5.89
N GLU A 328 -18.07 -15.75 -6.56
CA GLU A 328 -19.29 -16.52 -6.82
C GLU A 328 -19.96 -16.94 -5.52
N GLN A 329 -19.21 -17.58 -4.62
CA GLN A 329 -19.67 -17.99 -3.29
C GLN A 329 -20.07 -16.78 -2.43
N LEU A 330 -19.36 -15.66 -2.55
CA LEU A 330 -19.70 -14.43 -1.82
C LEU A 330 -21.07 -13.88 -2.27
N HIS A 331 -21.35 -13.88 -3.58
CA HIS A 331 -22.67 -13.47 -4.09
C HIS A 331 -23.78 -14.39 -3.59
N GLU A 332 -23.54 -15.70 -3.51
CA GLU A 332 -24.50 -16.67 -2.97
C GLU A 332 -24.79 -16.42 -1.48
N GLU A 333 -23.76 -16.25 -0.67
CA GLU A 333 -23.91 -15.99 0.77
C GLU A 333 -24.64 -14.68 1.04
N ILE A 334 -24.35 -13.62 0.28
CA ILE A 334 -25.07 -12.34 0.42
C ILE A 334 -26.54 -12.52 0.08
N LYS A 335 -26.87 -13.25 -1.01
CA LYS A 335 -28.27 -13.54 -1.36
C LYS A 335 -28.99 -14.33 -0.26
N MET A 336 -28.33 -15.30 0.37
CA MET A 336 -28.93 -16.11 1.44
C MET A 336 -29.06 -15.35 2.77
N GLY A 337 -28.09 -14.50 3.11
CA GLY A 337 -28.05 -13.73 4.36
C GLY A 337 -28.97 -12.51 4.38
N VAL A 338 -29.25 -11.93 3.21
CA VAL A 338 -30.14 -10.77 3.03
C VAL A 338 -31.63 -11.14 3.12
N VAL A 339 -31.99 -12.41 2.89
CA VAL A 339 -33.39 -12.89 2.83
C VAL A 339 -33.92 -13.33 4.21
N LYS A 340 -33.23 -13.04 5.31
CA LYS A 340 -33.66 -13.43 6.68
C LYS A 340 -33.89 -12.26 7.63
#